data_AF-A0A2J8WAU8-F1
#
_entry.id   AF-A0A2J8WAU8-F1
#
_cell.length_a   1.000
_cell.length_b   1.000
_cell.length_c   1.000
_cell.angle_alpha   90.00
_cell.angle_beta   90.00
_cell.angle_gamma   90.00
#
_symmetry.space_group_name_H-M   'P 1'
#
loop_
_entity.id
_entity.type
_entity.pdbx_description
1 polymer ?
#
loop_
_entity_poly.entity_id
_entity_poly.type
_entity_poly.pdbx_seq_one_letter_code
_entity_poly.pdbx_strand_id
1 'polypeptide(L)'
;GVRPGMPPQPQGPAPLRRPDSSDDRYVMTKHATIYPTEEELQAVQKIVSITERALKLVSDSLSEHEKNKNKEGDDKKEGSKDRALKGVLRVGVLAKGLLLRGDRNVNLVLLCSEKPSKTLLSRIAENLPKQLAVISPEKYDIKCAVSEAAIILNSCVEPKMQVTITLTSPIIREENMREGG
;
A
#
# COMPACT_ATOMS: atom_id res chain seq x y z
N GLY A 1 40.07 -5.83 13.39
CA GLY A 1 41.29 -6.25 14.09
C GLY A 1 41.01 -7.55 14.82
N VAL A 2 41.61 -8.64 14.38
CA VAL A 2 41.53 -9.94 15.05
C VAL A 2 42.66 -10.04 16.08
N ARG A 3 42.33 -10.44 17.31
CA ARG A 3 43.28 -10.57 18.41
C ARG A 3 44.25 -11.74 18.15
N PRO A 4 45.58 -11.57 18.22
CA PRO A 4 46.52 -12.69 18.09
C PRO A 4 46.61 -13.47 19.40
N GLY A 5 46.42 -14.79 19.38
CA GLY A 5 46.78 -15.66 20.52
C GLY A 5 45.87 -16.85 20.86
N MET A 6 44.78 -17.10 20.13
CA MET A 6 43.93 -18.27 20.40
C MET A 6 44.28 -19.42 19.43
N PRO A 7 44.60 -20.64 19.89
CA PRO A 7 44.77 -21.79 19.01
C PRO A 7 43.47 -22.08 18.23
N PRO A 8 43.54 -22.56 16.98
CA PRO A 8 42.36 -22.87 16.19
C PRO A 8 41.56 -23.98 16.87
N GLN A 9 40.40 -23.63 17.42
CA GLN A 9 39.44 -24.58 17.95
C GLN A 9 38.93 -25.42 16.76
N PRO A 10 38.95 -26.77 16.83
CA PRO A 10 38.42 -27.58 15.75
C PRO A 10 36.96 -27.20 15.55
N GLN A 11 36.64 -26.70 14.35
CA GLN A 11 35.27 -26.50 13.91
C GLN A 11 34.63 -27.89 13.84
N GLY A 12 33.99 -28.29 14.95
CA GLY A 12 33.11 -29.45 14.95
C GLY A 12 32.08 -29.29 13.83
N PRO A 13 31.64 -30.39 13.20
CA PRO A 13 30.65 -30.32 12.14
C PRO A 13 29.45 -29.51 12.65
N ALA A 14 29.07 -28.47 11.89
CA ALA A 14 27.89 -27.69 12.18
C ALA A 14 26.74 -28.65 12.48
N PRO A 15 25.92 -28.40 13.53
CA PRO A 15 24.85 -29.33 13.88
C PRO A 15 24.03 -29.61 12.63
N LEU A 16 24.06 -30.88 12.20
CA LEU A 16 23.21 -31.39 11.13
C LEU A 16 21.80 -30.95 11.49
N ARG A 17 21.21 -30.08 10.66
CA ARG A 17 19.80 -29.69 10.79
C ARG A 17 19.02 -30.99 10.97
N ARG A 18 18.31 -31.10 12.09
CA ARG A 18 17.43 -32.23 12.34
C ARG A 18 16.57 -32.41 11.09
N PRO A 19 16.48 -33.64 10.54
CA PRO A 19 15.58 -33.90 9.42
C PRO A 19 14.18 -33.37 9.79
N ASP A 20 13.55 -32.61 8.89
CA ASP A 20 12.19 -32.10 9.09
C ASP A 20 11.28 -33.26 9.55
N SER A 21 10.56 -33.02 10.65
CA SER A 21 9.60 -33.99 11.18
C SER A 21 8.57 -34.34 10.10
N SER A 22 7.94 -35.52 10.21
CA SER A 22 6.81 -35.85 9.34
C SER A 22 5.68 -34.81 9.44
N ASP A 23 5.52 -34.20 10.61
CA ASP A 23 4.58 -33.10 10.85
C ASP A 23 5.00 -31.82 10.11
N ASP A 24 6.28 -31.43 10.20
CA ASP A 24 6.83 -30.26 9.50
C ASP A 24 6.63 -30.37 7.98
N ARG A 25 6.89 -31.55 7.41
CA ARG A 25 6.63 -31.81 5.98
C ARG A 25 5.14 -31.71 5.63
N TYR A 26 4.26 -32.18 6.50
CA TYR A 26 2.82 -32.09 6.28
C TYR A 26 2.33 -30.64 6.31
N VAL A 27 2.79 -29.87 7.31
CA VAL A 27 2.50 -28.44 7.45
C VAL A 27 3.02 -27.67 6.23
N MET A 28 4.25 -27.91 5.80
CA MET A 28 4.83 -27.23 4.61
C MET A 28 4.07 -27.57 3.33
N THR A 29 3.62 -28.82 3.19
CA THR A 29 2.78 -29.23 2.05
C THR A 29 1.45 -28.48 2.04
N LYS A 30 0.75 -28.44 3.19
CA LYS A 30 -0.49 -27.67 3.33
C LYS A 30 -0.28 -26.17 3.13
N HIS A 31 0.81 -25.63 3.68
CA HIS A 31 1.20 -24.24 3.49
C HIS A 31 1.38 -23.91 2.00
N ALA A 32 2.11 -24.73 1.25
CA ALA A 32 2.29 -24.54 -0.19
C ALA A 32 0.97 -24.56 -0.99
N THR A 33 -0.03 -25.34 -0.54
CA THR A 33 -1.35 -25.38 -1.21
C THR A 33 -2.18 -24.12 -0.99
N ILE A 34 -2.03 -23.45 0.15
CA ILE A 34 -2.76 -22.22 0.48
C ILE A 34 -1.95 -20.96 0.17
N TYR A 35 -0.67 -21.10 -0.15
CA TYR A 35 0.18 -19.97 -0.53
C TYR A 35 -0.23 -19.43 -1.91
N PRO A 36 -0.30 -18.09 -2.08
CA PRO A 36 -0.61 -17.48 -3.36
C PRO A 36 0.35 -17.92 -4.45
N THR A 37 -0.15 -18.06 -5.67
CA THR A 37 0.74 -18.38 -6.81
C THR A 37 1.63 -17.17 -7.15
N GLU A 38 2.72 -17.41 -7.88
CA GLU A 38 3.60 -16.33 -8.32
C GLU A 38 2.86 -15.30 -9.18
N GLU A 39 1.95 -15.76 -10.04
CA GLU A 39 1.09 -14.91 -10.87
C GLU A 39 0.18 -14.00 -10.03
N GLU A 40 -0.42 -14.53 -8.95
CA GLU A 40 -1.24 -13.75 -8.02
C GLU A 40 -0.40 -12.68 -7.31
N LEU A 41 0.78 -13.05 -6.81
CA LEU A 41 1.69 -12.11 -6.15
C LEU A 41 2.15 -11.01 -7.10
N GLN A 42 2.52 -11.36 -8.33
CA GLN A 42 2.91 -10.38 -9.35
C GLN A 42 1.75 -9.43 -9.68
N ALA A 43 0.52 -9.94 -9.81
CA ALA A 43 -0.65 -9.13 -10.07
C ALA A 43 -0.97 -8.17 -8.90
N VAL A 44 -0.87 -8.65 -7.66
CA VAL A 44 -1.04 -7.81 -6.45
C VAL A 44 0.02 -6.71 -6.40
N GLN A 45 1.29 -7.05 -6.60
CA GLN A 45 2.37 -6.05 -6.61
C GLN A 45 2.18 -5.02 -7.74
N LYS A 46 1.78 -5.48 -8.93
CA LYS A 46 1.52 -4.63 -10.09
C LYS A 46 0.38 -3.65 -9.82
N ILE A 47 -0.79 -4.12 -9.39
CA ILE A 47 -1.94 -3.26 -9.15
C ILE A 47 -1.68 -2.28 -8.01
N VAL A 48 -1.01 -2.70 -6.94
CA VAL A 48 -0.61 -1.82 -5.84
C VAL A 48 0.36 -0.75 -6.33
N SER A 49 1.39 -1.13 -7.08
CA SER A 49 2.38 -0.18 -7.62
C SER A 49 1.76 0.83 -8.59
N ILE A 50 0.82 0.39 -9.44
CA ILE A 50 0.09 1.27 -10.37
C ILE A 50 -0.80 2.23 -9.57
N THR A 51 -1.54 1.71 -8.59
CA THR A 51 -2.44 2.51 -7.75
C THR A 51 -1.67 3.54 -6.93
N GLU A 52 -0.53 3.17 -6.32
CA GLU A 52 0.34 4.08 -5.57
C GLU A 52 0.88 5.21 -6.47
N ARG A 53 1.35 4.86 -7.67
CA ARG A 53 1.81 5.86 -8.65
C ARG A 53 0.67 6.77 -9.11
N ALA A 54 -0.51 6.23 -9.36
CA ALA A 54 -1.67 7.01 -9.77
C ALA A 54 -2.11 7.98 -8.66
N LEU A 55 -2.17 7.51 -7.41
CA LEU A 55 -2.49 8.34 -6.25
C LEU A 55 -1.44 9.43 -6.02
N LYS A 56 -0.16 9.15 -6.29
CA LYS A 56 0.89 10.18 -6.27
C LYS A 56 0.64 11.27 -7.31
N LEU A 57 0.30 10.90 -8.55
CA LEU A 57 -0.02 11.88 -9.60
C LEU A 57 -1.29 12.68 -9.27
N VAL A 58 -2.32 12.03 -8.70
CA VAL A 58 -3.52 12.73 -8.21
C VAL A 58 -3.15 13.72 -7.12
N SER A 59 -2.26 13.35 -6.19
CA SER A 59 -1.76 14.26 -5.15
C SER A 59 -1.01 15.46 -5.73
N ASP A 60 -0.14 15.23 -6.73
CA ASP A 60 0.63 16.31 -7.35
C ASP A 60 -0.32 17.26 -8.11
N SER A 61 -1.26 16.72 -8.89
CA SER A 61 -2.28 17.50 -9.60
C SER A 61 -3.17 18.33 -8.66
N LEU A 62 -3.57 17.76 -7.52
CA LEU A 62 -4.34 18.48 -6.51
C LEU A 62 -3.53 19.60 -5.85
N SER A 63 -2.23 19.38 -5.59
CA SER A 63 -1.35 20.38 -4.99
C SER A 63 -1.04 21.54 -5.95
N GLU A 64 -0.91 21.28 -7.25
CA GLU A 64 -0.73 22.34 -8.26
C GLU A 64 -1.96 23.23 -8.39
N HIS A 65 -3.16 22.64 -8.33
CA HIS A 65 -4.42 23.39 -8.40
C HIS A 65 -4.59 24.39 -7.24
N GLU A 66 -4.09 24.07 -6.04
CA GLU A 66 -4.12 24.96 -4.88
C GLU A 66 -3.07 26.08 -4.98
N LYS A 67 -1.87 25.77 -5.50
CA LYS A 67 -0.81 26.77 -5.73
C LYS A 67 -1.17 27.79 -6.81
N ASN A 68 -1.91 27.39 -7.85
CA ASN A 68 -2.23 28.29 -8.95
C ASN A 68 -3.30 29.36 -8.58
N LYS A 69 -3.97 29.23 -7.42
CA LYS A 69 -4.83 30.28 -6.85
C LYS A 69 -4.06 31.28 -5.96
N ASN A 70 -2.91 30.90 -5.43
CA ASN A 70 -2.03 31.76 -4.64
C ASN A 70 -0.73 32.04 -5.42
N LYS A 71 -0.79 32.93 -6.41
CA LYS A 71 0.43 33.45 -7.04
C LYS A 71 0.87 34.73 -6.34
N GLU A 72 1.83 34.57 -5.42
CA GLU A 72 3.01 35.44 -5.25
C GLU A 72 3.89 34.85 -4.13
N GLY A 73 5.17 34.60 -4.42
CA GLY A 73 6.18 34.39 -3.39
C GLY A 73 6.92 33.04 -3.37
N ASP A 74 8.07 33.07 -4.05
CA ASP A 74 9.36 32.54 -3.60
C ASP A 74 9.79 31.10 -3.95
N ASP A 75 11.04 31.09 -4.44
CA ASP A 75 11.82 30.07 -5.10
C ASP A 75 12.48 29.11 -4.08
N LYS A 76 12.82 27.89 -4.52
CA LYS A 76 13.73 26.93 -3.87
C LYS A 76 13.67 26.74 -2.33
N LYS A 77 13.03 25.64 -1.90
CA LYS A 77 13.59 24.74 -0.87
C LYS A 77 12.89 23.38 -0.88
N GLU A 78 13.71 22.33 -0.87
CA GLU A 78 13.34 20.98 -0.45
C GLU A 78 12.64 21.01 0.91
N GLY A 79 11.64 20.13 1.09
CA GLY A 79 11.05 19.84 2.40
C GLY A 79 9.69 20.49 2.66
N SER A 80 8.64 19.67 2.66
CA SER A 80 7.53 19.82 3.62
C SER A 80 6.63 21.06 3.50
N LYS A 81 6.12 21.40 2.31
CA LYS A 81 4.87 22.20 2.22
C LYS A 81 3.68 21.25 2.26
N ASP A 82 2.74 21.47 3.18
CA ASP A 82 1.48 20.75 3.40
C ASP A 82 0.83 20.22 2.12
N ARG A 83 1.23 19.04 1.67
CA ARG A 83 0.53 18.36 0.58
C ARG A 83 -0.77 17.83 1.17
N ALA A 84 -1.89 18.07 0.49
CA ALA A 84 -3.20 17.57 0.92
C ALA A 84 -3.19 16.05 1.19
N LEU A 85 -2.36 15.31 0.46
CA LEU A 85 -2.09 13.89 0.68
C LEU A 85 -0.64 13.69 1.14
N LYS A 86 -0.46 13.08 2.31
CA LYS A 86 0.86 12.77 2.92
C LYS A 86 1.46 11.49 2.36
N GLY A 87 0.65 10.48 2.09
CA GLY A 87 1.15 9.22 1.54
C GLY A 87 0.11 8.11 1.44
N VAL A 88 0.49 7.03 0.76
CA VAL A 88 -0.28 5.79 0.66
C VAL A 88 0.38 4.73 1.53
N LEU A 89 -0.41 4.04 2.32
CA LEU A 89 0.03 3.00 3.24
C LEU A 89 -0.64 1.69 2.86
N ARG A 90 0.13 0.62 2.75
CA ARG A 90 -0.40 -0.74 2.59
C ARG A 90 -0.87 -1.23 3.95
N VAL A 91 -2.08 -1.79 4.03
CA VAL A 91 -2.64 -2.30 5.29
C VAL A 91 -3.30 -3.68 5.10
N GLY A 92 -3.76 -4.28 6.19
CA GLY A 92 -4.45 -5.57 6.17
C GLY A 92 -3.51 -6.75 5.89
N VAL A 93 -4.04 -7.78 5.22
CA VAL A 93 -3.32 -9.03 4.92
C VAL A 93 -2.09 -8.80 4.02
N LEU A 94 -2.14 -7.81 3.12
CA LEU A 94 -1.02 -7.44 2.26
C LEU A 94 0.20 -6.99 3.09
N ALA A 95 -0.02 -6.09 4.05
CA ALA A 95 1.06 -5.55 4.87
C ALA A 95 1.67 -6.58 5.82
N LYS A 96 0.86 -7.57 6.23
CA LYS A 96 1.28 -8.64 7.13
C LYS A 96 1.89 -9.85 6.40
N GLY A 97 1.88 -9.85 5.06
CA GLY A 97 2.33 -11.00 4.26
C GLY A 97 1.47 -12.24 4.47
N LEU A 98 0.19 -12.06 4.80
CA LEU A 98 -0.76 -13.13 5.09
C LEU A 98 -1.75 -13.37 3.94
N LEU A 99 -1.36 -13.00 2.72
CA LEU A 99 -2.17 -13.30 1.54
C LEU A 99 -2.20 -14.81 1.33
N LEU A 100 -3.37 -15.33 1.01
CA LEU A 100 -3.61 -16.72 0.65
C LEU A 100 -3.99 -16.83 -0.83
N ARG A 101 -3.89 -18.06 -1.36
CA ARG A 101 -4.30 -18.38 -2.72
C ARG A 101 -5.78 -18.04 -2.91
N GLY A 102 -6.07 -17.31 -3.99
CA GLY A 102 -7.41 -16.81 -4.29
C GLY A 102 -7.77 -15.49 -3.61
N ASP A 103 -6.92 -14.94 -2.74
CA ASP A 103 -7.13 -13.61 -2.17
C ASP A 103 -7.00 -12.56 -3.27
N ARG A 104 -8.11 -11.90 -3.55
CA ARG A 104 -8.21 -10.87 -4.59
C ARG A 104 -8.37 -9.48 -4.02
N ASN A 105 -8.53 -9.35 -2.71
CA ASN A 105 -8.85 -8.10 -2.04
C ASN A 105 -7.62 -7.53 -1.36
N VAL A 106 -7.30 -6.29 -1.70
CA VAL A 106 -6.14 -5.57 -1.17
C VAL A 106 -6.60 -4.26 -0.56
N ASN A 107 -6.06 -3.93 0.61
CA ASN A 107 -6.42 -2.71 1.33
C ASN A 107 -5.25 -1.72 1.36
N LEU A 108 -5.53 -0.51 0.93
CA LEU A 108 -4.64 0.64 1.00
C LEU A 108 -5.31 1.74 1.84
N VAL A 109 -4.50 2.50 2.54
CA VAL A 109 -4.92 3.66 3.32
C VAL A 109 -4.23 4.89 2.75
N LEU A 110 -5.01 5.87 2.32
CA LEU A 110 -4.52 7.17 1.89
C LEU A 110 -4.55 8.11 3.10
N LEU A 111 -3.36 8.58 3.49
CA LEU A 111 -3.21 9.50 4.62
C LEU A 111 -3.28 10.93 4.11
N CYS A 112 -4.32 11.64 4.51
CA CYS A 112 -4.56 13.04 4.19
C CYS A 112 -3.97 13.94 5.28
N SER A 113 -3.50 15.13 4.89
CA SER A 113 -3.06 16.15 5.84
C SER A 113 -4.23 16.73 6.63
N GLU A 114 -5.33 17.00 5.93
CA GLU A 114 -6.58 17.50 6.49
C GLU A 114 -7.64 16.40 6.56
N LYS A 115 -8.77 16.69 7.23
CA LYS A 115 -9.91 15.76 7.33
C LYS A 115 -10.42 15.42 5.93
N PRO A 116 -10.45 14.13 5.53
CA PRO A 116 -10.99 13.73 4.23
C PRO A 116 -12.43 14.21 4.10
N SER A 117 -12.66 15.09 3.12
CA SER A 117 -13.97 15.65 2.82
C SER A 117 -14.61 14.89 1.66
N LYS A 118 -15.95 14.95 1.56
CA LYS A 118 -16.67 14.37 0.42
C LYS A 118 -16.18 14.94 -0.92
N THR A 119 -15.81 16.23 -0.94
CA THR A 119 -15.28 16.90 -2.13
C THR A 119 -13.89 16.38 -2.52
N LEU A 120 -13.03 16.09 -1.54
CA LEU A 120 -11.72 15.48 -1.79
C LEU A 120 -11.87 14.07 -2.38
N LEU A 121 -12.77 13.27 -1.81
CA LEU A 121 -13.05 11.91 -2.29
C LEU A 121 -13.56 11.94 -3.75
N SER A 122 -14.50 12.82 -4.07
CA SER A 122 -14.99 12.99 -5.45
C SER A 122 -13.89 13.43 -6.41
N ARG A 123 -13.06 14.42 -6.03
CA ARG A 123 -11.92 14.85 -6.86
C ARG A 123 -10.94 13.71 -7.11
N ILE A 124 -10.62 12.92 -6.10
CA ILE A 124 -9.72 11.76 -6.28
C ILE A 124 -10.38 10.74 -7.20
N ALA A 125 -11.65 10.41 -7.00
CA ALA A 125 -12.38 9.46 -7.84
C ALA A 125 -12.45 9.90 -9.32
N GLU A 126 -12.54 11.20 -9.60
CA GLU A 126 -12.54 11.74 -10.97
C GLU A 126 -11.15 11.81 -11.62
N ASN A 127 -10.09 12.04 -10.82
CA ASN A 127 -8.72 12.16 -11.33
C ASN A 127 -7.99 10.81 -11.40
N LEU A 128 -8.32 9.88 -10.50
CA LEU A 128 -7.73 8.55 -10.45
C LEU A 128 -7.79 7.81 -11.81
N PRO A 129 -8.93 7.73 -12.54
CA PRO A 129 -8.97 7.07 -13.84
C PRO A 129 -8.09 7.76 -14.89
N LYS A 130 -8.01 9.09 -14.86
CA LYS A 130 -7.17 9.86 -15.80
C LYS A 130 -5.69 9.55 -15.60
N GLN A 131 -5.24 9.51 -14.33
CA GLN A 131 -3.86 9.20 -14.00
C GLN A 131 -3.52 7.72 -14.19
N LEU A 132 -4.47 6.82 -13.93
CA LEU A 132 -4.31 5.40 -14.22
C LEU A 132 -4.06 5.17 -15.72
N ALA A 133 -4.82 5.82 -16.59
CA ALA A 133 -4.65 5.70 -18.05
C ALA A 133 -3.27 6.16 -18.55
N VAL A 134 -2.60 7.08 -17.83
CA VAL A 134 -1.24 7.53 -18.14
C VAL A 134 -0.19 6.49 -17.75
N ILE A 135 -0.41 5.79 -16.62
CA ILE A 135 0.56 4.80 -16.10
C ILE A 135 0.38 3.44 -16.77
N SER A 136 -0.86 3.06 -17.05
CA SER A 136 -1.22 1.75 -17.58
C SER A 136 -2.41 1.88 -18.53
N PRO A 137 -2.36 1.28 -19.74
CA PRO A 137 -3.50 1.23 -20.65
C PRO A 137 -4.58 0.22 -20.21
N GLU A 138 -4.45 -0.38 -19.03
CA GLU A 138 -5.38 -1.38 -18.50
C GLU A 138 -6.74 -0.79 -18.11
N LYS A 139 -7.79 -1.63 -18.23
CA LYS A 139 -9.14 -1.26 -17.83
C LYS A 139 -9.33 -1.49 -16.34
N TYR A 140 -9.59 -0.41 -15.61
CA TYR A 140 -9.97 -0.44 -14.20
C TYR A 140 -11.37 0.15 -14.01
N ASP A 141 -12.20 -0.54 -13.23
CA ASP A 141 -13.51 -0.07 -12.79
C ASP A 141 -13.37 0.58 -11.41
N ILE A 142 -13.82 1.82 -11.27
CA ILE A 142 -13.64 2.62 -10.05
C ILE A 142 -15.01 2.92 -9.46
N LYS A 143 -15.21 2.50 -8.21
CA LYS A 143 -16.43 2.75 -7.43
C LYS A 143 -16.09 3.62 -6.23
N CYS A 144 -16.80 4.73 -6.05
CA CYS A 144 -16.64 5.61 -4.90
C CYS A 144 -17.67 5.26 -3.81
N ALA A 145 -17.19 4.86 -2.64
CA ALA A 145 -18.01 4.57 -1.46
C ALA A 145 -17.92 5.74 -0.48
N VAL A 146 -18.78 6.76 -0.68
CA VAL A 146 -18.78 7.99 0.13
C VAL A 146 -19.09 7.71 1.62
N SER A 147 -19.91 6.70 1.91
CA SER A 147 -20.26 6.31 3.28
C SER A 147 -19.08 5.77 4.09
N GLU A 148 -18.13 5.11 3.42
CA GLU A 148 -16.95 4.50 4.05
C GLU A 148 -15.69 5.34 3.83
N ALA A 149 -15.82 6.53 3.22
CA ALA A 149 -14.72 7.35 2.76
C ALA A 149 -13.66 6.53 1.98
N ALA A 150 -14.14 5.60 1.13
CA ALA A 150 -13.30 4.64 0.42
C ALA A 150 -13.52 4.70 -1.09
N ILE A 151 -12.49 4.33 -1.84
CA ILE A 151 -12.50 4.17 -3.29
C ILE A 151 -12.13 2.73 -3.59
N ILE A 152 -13.02 2.01 -4.27
CA ILE A 152 -12.84 0.60 -4.64
C ILE A 152 -12.45 0.56 -6.11
N LEU A 153 -11.28 0.04 -6.39
CA LEU A 153 -10.74 -0.14 -7.73
C LEU A 153 -10.76 -1.63 -8.07
N ASN A 154 -11.45 -2.01 -9.14
CA ASN A 154 -11.52 -3.38 -9.63
C ASN A 154 -10.73 -3.49 -10.95
N SER A 155 -9.78 -4.42 -11.01
CA SER A 155 -9.11 -4.78 -12.25
C SER A 155 -10.03 -5.62 -13.13
N CYS A 156 -10.19 -5.19 -14.38
CA CYS A 156 -10.89 -5.97 -15.41
C CYS A 156 -9.95 -6.93 -16.15
N VAL A 157 -8.65 -6.93 -15.82
CA VAL A 157 -7.64 -7.83 -16.37
C VAL A 157 -7.47 -9.02 -15.43
N GLU A 158 -7.33 -10.22 -15.98
CA GLU A 158 -7.12 -11.44 -15.20
C GLU A 158 -5.65 -11.54 -14.74
N PRO A 159 -5.37 -11.83 -13.46
CA PRO A 159 -6.32 -12.11 -12.37
C PRO A 159 -7.06 -10.87 -11.86
N LYS A 160 -8.39 -11.01 -11.65
CA LYS A 160 -9.26 -9.93 -11.16
C LYS A 160 -8.89 -9.57 -9.72
N MET A 161 -8.16 -8.48 -9.55
CA MET A 161 -7.80 -7.92 -8.25
C MET A 161 -8.69 -6.74 -7.90
N GLN A 162 -9.03 -6.59 -6.64
CA GLN A 162 -9.75 -5.47 -6.06
C GLN A 162 -8.86 -4.75 -5.05
N VAL A 163 -8.75 -3.43 -5.19
CA VAL A 163 -8.04 -2.57 -4.25
C VAL A 163 -9.02 -1.60 -3.61
N THR A 164 -9.15 -1.67 -2.29
CA THR A 164 -9.95 -0.74 -1.49
C THR A 164 -9.01 0.29 -0.88
N ILE A 165 -9.18 1.55 -1.27
CA ILE A 165 -8.40 2.70 -0.83
C ILE A 165 -9.25 3.47 0.17
N THR A 166 -8.92 3.40 1.45
CA THR A 166 -9.64 4.13 2.51
C THR A 166 -8.92 5.44 2.83
N LEU A 167 -9.65 6.55 2.86
CA LEU A 167 -9.07 7.84 3.21
C LEU A 167 -9.14 8.06 4.71
N THR A 168 -8.03 8.46 5.32
CA THR A 168 -7.97 8.80 6.74
C THR A 168 -7.06 10.00 6.97
N SER A 169 -7.20 10.64 8.12
CA SER A 169 -6.32 11.73 8.56
C SER A 169 -5.99 11.53 10.03
N PRO A 170 -4.74 11.82 10.46
CA PRO A 170 -4.37 11.78 11.88
C PRO A 170 -5.26 12.69 12.74
N ILE A 171 -5.81 13.76 12.17
CA ILE A 171 -6.70 14.71 12.86
C ILE A 171 -7.99 14.01 13.33
N ILE A 172 -8.52 13.06 12.56
CA ILE A 172 -9.71 12.28 12.95
C ILE A 172 -9.41 11.46 14.21
N ARG A 173 -8.18 10.95 14.33
CA ARG A 173 -7.77 10.17 15.51
C ARG A 173 -7.67 11.05 16.76
N GLU A 174 -7.27 12.31 16.62
CA GLU A 174 -7.17 13.26 17.73
C GLU A 174 -8.54 13.78 18.19
N GLU A 175 -9.51 13.95 17.28
CA GLU A 175 -10.88 14.37 17.61
C GLU A 175 -11.62 13.27 18.40
N ASN A 176 -11.49 12.01 17.98
CA ASN A 176 -12.14 10.86 18.62
C ASN A 176 -11.59 10.53 20.02
N MET A 177 -10.43 11.08 20.39
CA MET A 177 -9.82 10.90 21.72
C MET A 177 -10.22 12.00 22.70
N ARG A 178 -10.79 13.12 22.22
CA ARG A 178 -11.32 14.20 23.07
C ARG A 178 -12.80 14.02 23.44
N GLU A 179 -13.56 13.27 22.65
CA GLU A 179 -14.99 13.01 22.92
C GLU A 179 -15.25 11.77 23.81
N GLY A 180 -14.21 11.19 24.41
CA GLY A 180 -14.30 10.10 25.38
C GLY A 180 -14.08 10.53 26.84
N GLY A 181 -14.67 11.67 27.23
CA GLY A 181 -14.68 12.17 28.62
C GLY A 181 -15.96 11.80 29.35
#